data_AF-A0A7C6DKK1-F1
#
_entry.id   AF-A0A7C6DKK1-F1
#
_cell.length_a   1.000
_cell.length_b   1.000
_cell.length_c   1.000
_cell.angle_alpha   90.00
_cell.angle_beta   90.00
_cell.angle_gamma   90.00
#
_symmetry.space_group_name_H-M   'P 1'
#
loop_
_entity.id
_entity.type
_entity.pdbx_description
1 polymer ?
#
loop_
_entity_poly.entity_id
_entity_poly.type
_entity_poly.pdbx_seq_one_letter_code
_entity_poly.pdbx_strand_id
1 'polypeptide(L)'
;MARQVFCVFWTGLVLPCLLSGCGLFSAKPGASDSVPSANEPIAMQLLRASPDLKGHRFSNLLSFEDETDLVFLTNTRLLARRTPDRMHTGKASLELSGGPGRMTIKLASLLGSQSRFPGEWALAGAYFSSDSPARITVVAHLGGGGSARNTVTLAPGPRWTPVMIDLSAAETTRDASQLSAGEAPTPSITFLIDSAAAVWCDDLVLIDNTQWLVGGPTTSGTQPSGTWSVRRQGMNIVCDAPQRFSIRLPAAEALAQGWCVEEANALRARFSAESARNRTLAIYHDGRSFWDGEFRPLCPEFQADPNWTQQHLSPALIEIDPAMGRIDRRSLGDANNDGYNESRGCYRLIAAGPRLECTLIPRSVPLMRAVLEVANLPPGQVLVSLEGRLVEQAIRLPDGTLLVELPGRIDRPTLLSLRAQ
;
A
#
# COMPACT_ATOMS: atom_id res chain seq x y z
N MET A 1 29.32 12.66 -62.35
CA MET A 1 28.16 13.37 -61.73
C MET A 1 27.87 12.71 -60.39
N ALA A 2 28.47 13.24 -59.32
CA ALA A 2 28.30 12.74 -57.96
C ALA A 2 27.27 13.62 -57.24
N ARG A 3 26.21 13.02 -56.68
CA ARG A 3 25.23 13.73 -55.85
C ARG A 3 25.66 13.63 -54.39
N GLN A 4 26.03 14.77 -53.81
CA GLN A 4 26.23 14.96 -52.37
C GLN A 4 24.88 14.93 -51.66
N VAL A 5 24.77 14.09 -50.63
CA VAL A 5 23.67 14.09 -49.67
C VAL A 5 24.09 14.97 -48.49
N PHE A 6 23.40 16.09 -48.29
CA PHE A 6 23.58 16.96 -47.13
C PHE A 6 22.80 16.39 -45.93
N CYS A 7 23.51 15.85 -44.94
CA CYS A 7 22.96 15.61 -43.60
C CYS A 7 22.98 16.94 -42.82
N VAL A 8 21.81 17.53 -42.62
CA VAL A 8 21.62 18.67 -41.71
C VAL A 8 21.47 18.13 -40.30
N PHE A 9 22.53 18.27 -39.50
CA PHE A 9 22.48 18.05 -38.05
C PHE A 9 21.76 19.23 -37.40
N TRP A 10 20.53 19.02 -36.93
CA TRP A 10 19.82 19.95 -36.06
C TRP A 10 20.28 19.69 -34.62
N THR A 11 21.29 20.43 -34.16
CA THR A 11 21.65 20.49 -32.74
C THR A 11 20.60 21.34 -32.02
N GLY A 12 19.50 20.69 -31.66
CA GLY A 12 18.49 21.24 -30.76
C GLY A 12 19.04 21.28 -29.33
N LEU A 13 19.13 22.48 -28.81
CA LEU A 13 19.45 22.83 -27.44
C LEU A 13 18.53 22.05 -26.47
N VAL A 14 19.05 20.98 -25.86
CA VAL A 14 18.36 20.25 -24.79
C VAL A 14 18.49 21.09 -23.52
N LEU A 15 17.43 21.85 -23.22
CA LEU A 15 17.23 22.49 -21.94
C LEU A 15 17.01 21.37 -20.90
N PRO A 16 17.84 21.23 -19.86
CA PRO A 16 17.60 20.25 -18.81
C PRO A 16 16.45 20.76 -17.95
N CYS A 17 15.23 20.29 -18.24
CA CYS A 17 14.15 20.32 -17.26
C CYS A 17 14.55 19.40 -16.11
N LEU A 18 15.08 20.01 -15.04
CA LEU A 18 15.20 19.42 -13.72
C LEU A 18 13.79 19.05 -13.23
N LEU A 19 13.33 17.85 -13.58
CA LEU A 19 12.16 17.24 -12.97
C LEU A 19 12.56 16.74 -11.58
N SER A 20 12.30 17.58 -10.58
CA SER A 20 12.15 17.14 -9.20
C SER A 20 11.01 16.13 -9.12
N GLY A 21 11.32 14.88 -8.77
CA GLY A 21 10.31 13.82 -8.74
C GLY A 21 10.79 12.45 -8.25
N CYS A 22 11.82 12.39 -7.41
CA CYS A 22 12.09 11.22 -6.57
C CYS A 22 12.34 11.73 -5.15
N GLY A 23 11.25 12.00 -4.44
CA GLY A 23 11.29 12.17 -3.00
C GLY A 23 11.35 10.80 -2.33
N LEU A 24 12.51 10.14 -2.39
CA LEU A 24 12.97 9.41 -1.22
C LEU A 24 12.79 10.39 -0.05
N PHE A 25 12.04 9.99 0.97
CA PHE A 25 12.04 10.65 2.27
C PHE A 25 13.45 10.49 2.88
N SER A 26 14.45 11.10 2.25
CA SER A 26 15.63 11.57 2.96
C SER A 26 15.10 12.72 3.80
N ALA A 27 14.60 12.38 4.98
CA ALA A 27 14.41 13.35 6.03
C ALA A 27 15.72 14.12 6.12
N LYS A 28 15.69 15.38 5.66
CA LYS A 28 16.70 16.36 6.05
C LYS A 28 16.84 16.21 7.57
N PRO A 29 18.05 16.07 8.13
CA PRO A 29 18.23 16.17 9.57
C PRO A 29 17.99 17.63 9.96
N GLY A 30 16.72 18.05 9.93
CA GLY A 30 16.22 19.27 10.51
C GLY A 30 16.00 18.99 11.98
N ALA A 31 17.10 18.80 12.70
CA ALA A 31 17.13 18.83 14.15
C ALA A 31 16.69 20.23 14.57
N SER A 32 15.40 20.40 14.81
CA SER A 32 14.96 21.28 15.87
C SER A 32 15.42 20.62 17.16
N ASP A 33 16.66 20.91 17.57
CA ASP A 33 17.26 20.55 18.87
C ASP A 33 16.54 21.31 20.01
N SER A 34 15.21 21.24 20.06
CA SER A 34 14.49 21.61 21.27
C SER A 34 14.72 20.48 22.26
N VAL A 35 15.66 20.72 23.18
CA VAL A 35 15.90 19.85 24.33
C VAL A 35 14.53 19.50 24.94
N PRO A 36 14.18 18.21 25.09
CA PRO A 36 12.92 17.81 25.69
C PRO A 36 12.71 18.54 27.00
N SER A 37 11.53 19.13 27.18
CA SER A 37 11.15 19.60 28.51
C SER A 37 11.09 18.36 29.42
N ALA A 38 11.70 18.43 30.60
CA ALA A 38 11.80 17.29 31.52
C ALA A 38 10.43 16.70 31.94
N ASN A 39 9.33 17.43 31.65
CA ASN A 39 7.95 17.06 31.96
C ASN A 39 7.11 16.78 30.70
N GLU A 40 7.72 16.68 29.53
CA GLU A 40 6.99 16.38 28.30
C GLU A 40 6.52 14.91 28.30
N PRO A 41 5.23 14.64 27.99
CA PRO A 41 4.74 13.26 27.90
C PRO A 41 5.53 12.43 26.89
N ILE A 42 5.81 11.15 27.21
CA ILE A 42 6.57 10.24 26.34
C ILE A 42 5.98 10.17 24.92
N ALA A 43 4.65 10.17 24.78
CA ALA A 43 3.99 10.16 23.48
C ALA A 43 4.38 11.36 22.58
N MET A 44 4.60 12.54 23.16
CA MET A 44 5.04 13.72 22.40
C MET A 44 6.53 13.64 22.03
N GLN A 45 7.35 13.12 22.95
CA GLN A 45 8.76 12.86 22.66
C GLN A 45 8.93 11.84 21.53
N LEU A 46 8.11 10.78 21.55
CA LEU A 46 8.10 9.74 20.52
C LEU A 46 7.68 10.28 19.15
N LEU A 47 6.71 11.20 19.07
CA LEU A 47 6.36 11.90 17.82
C LEU A 47 7.51 12.76 17.28
N ARG A 48 8.39 13.29 18.14
CA ARG A 48 9.59 14.03 17.72
C ARG A 48 10.69 13.09 17.26
N ALA A 49 10.92 12.00 18.00
CA ALA A 49 11.94 11.00 17.67
C ALA A 49 11.56 10.17 16.42
N SER A 50 10.26 9.94 16.21
CA SER A 50 9.70 9.19 15.10
C SER A 50 8.56 9.97 14.42
N PRO A 51 8.90 10.95 13.55
CA PRO A 51 7.93 11.78 12.85
C PRO A 51 6.92 11.00 12.00
N ASP A 52 7.30 9.78 11.58
CA ASP A 52 6.44 8.88 10.80
C ASP A 52 5.18 8.44 11.55
N LEU A 53 5.16 8.55 12.88
CA LEU A 53 3.95 8.29 13.69
C LEU A 53 2.91 9.42 13.59
N LYS A 54 3.25 10.56 13.01
CA LYS A 54 2.35 11.71 12.89
C LYS A 54 1.15 11.35 12.01
N GLY A 55 -0.05 11.46 12.59
CA GLY A 55 -1.30 11.13 11.91
C GLY A 55 -1.71 9.66 12.08
N HIS A 56 -0.95 8.86 12.82
CA HIS A 56 -1.33 7.51 13.21
C HIS A 56 -1.73 7.46 14.68
N ARG A 57 -2.64 6.53 14.99
CA ARG A 57 -2.94 6.20 16.38
C ARG A 57 -1.87 5.23 16.86
N PHE A 58 -1.29 5.49 18.01
CA PHE A 58 -0.34 4.58 18.65
C PHE A 58 -0.55 4.54 20.17
N SER A 59 -0.06 3.49 20.80
CA SER A 59 -0.04 3.31 22.26
C SER A 59 1.35 2.87 22.67
N ASN A 60 1.96 3.57 23.64
CA ASN A 60 3.20 3.12 24.26
C ASN A 60 2.87 2.16 25.41
N LEU A 61 3.31 0.91 25.30
CA LEU A 61 3.07 -0.15 26.28
C LEU A 61 4.14 -0.16 27.37
N LEU A 62 5.40 0.03 27.00
CA LEU A 62 6.54 0.08 27.92
C LEU A 62 7.55 1.09 27.39
N SER A 63 7.90 2.08 28.19
CA SER A 63 8.96 3.05 27.89
C SER A 63 10.24 2.77 28.67
N PHE A 64 10.26 1.77 29.56
CA PHE A 64 11.40 1.41 30.41
C PHE A 64 11.92 2.57 31.26
N GLU A 65 11.03 3.51 31.58
CA GLU A 65 11.32 4.67 32.40
C GLU A 65 11.41 4.32 33.88
N ASP A 66 10.73 3.25 34.30
CA ASP A 66 10.65 2.77 35.68
C ASP A 66 11.09 1.29 35.80
N GLU A 67 11.69 0.93 36.93
CA GLU A 67 12.09 -0.47 37.22
C GLU A 67 10.89 -1.44 37.22
N THR A 68 9.68 -0.92 37.45
CA THR A 68 8.45 -1.71 37.40
C THR A 68 8.14 -2.24 36.01
N ASP A 69 8.65 -1.63 34.95
CA ASP A 69 8.44 -2.12 33.57
C ASP A 69 9.12 -3.48 33.34
N LEU A 70 10.18 -3.77 34.09
CA LEU A 70 10.93 -5.03 33.98
C LEU A 70 10.12 -6.24 34.43
N VAL A 71 9.06 -6.07 35.23
CA VAL A 71 8.23 -7.19 35.71
C VAL A 71 7.43 -7.86 34.59
N PHE A 72 7.23 -7.16 33.48
CA PHE A 72 6.52 -7.68 32.30
C PHE A 72 7.45 -8.47 31.36
N LEU A 73 8.75 -8.48 31.64
CA LEU A 73 9.76 -9.13 30.83
C LEU A 73 10.07 -10.53 31.35
N THR A 74 10.38 -11.42 30.43
CA THR A 74 11.02 -12.70 30.72
C THR A 74 12.20 -12.86 29.79
N ASN A 75 13.39 -12.97 30.37
CA ASN A 75 14.64 -13.03 29.62
C ASN A 75 15.23 -14.43 29.67
N THR A 76 15.80 -14.88 28.56
CA THR A 76 16.54 -16.14 28.47
C THR A 76 17.90 -15.84 27.86
N ARG A 77 18.98 -16.08 28.62
CA ARG A 77 20.38 -15.79 28.24
C ARG A 77 20.72 -14.30 28.05
N LEU A 78 19.80 -13.40 28.38
CA LEU A 78 20.04 -11.96 28.40
C LEU A 78 20.04 -11.45 29.85
N LEU A 79 20.93 -10.51 30.12
CA LEU A 79 20.88 -9.65 31.29
C LEU A 79 20.20 -8.35 30.88
N ALA A 80 19.05 -8.07 31.49
CA ALA A 80 18.27 -6.88 31.23
C ALA A 80 18.44 -5.88 32.37
N ARG A 81 18.83 -4.66 32.05
CA ARG A 81 19.06 -3.59 33.02
C ARG A 81 18.57 -2.26 32.47
N ARG A 82 17.84 -1.51 33.28
CA ARG A 82 17.49 -0.13 32.95
C ARG A 82 18.73 0.76 33.01
N THR A 83 18.98 1.57 31.99
CA THR A 83 20.13 2.50 31.95
C THR A 83 19.72 3.90 31.45
N PRO A 84 20.25 4.98 32.05
CA PRO A 84 20.06 6.34 31.53
C PRO A 84 21.08 6.72 30.43
N ASP A 85 22.07 5.88 30.15
CA ASP A 85 23.22 6.25 29.31
C ASP A 85 22.85 6.38 27.82
N ARG A 86 21.76 5.75 27.41
CA ARG A 86 21.26 5.77 26.03
C ARG A 86 19.74 5.68 26.10
N MET A 87 19.04 6.58 25.42
CA MET A 87 17.58 6.60 25.40
C MET A 87 17.09 7.08 24.03
N HIS A 88 15.94 6.56 23.61
CA HIS A 88 15.24 6.99 22.40
C HIS A 88 14.32 8.15 22.75
N THR A 89 13.55 7.96 23.81
CA THR A 89 12.72 8.97 24.45
C THR A 89 12.93 8.93 25.96
N GLY A 90 12.32 9.87 26.69
CA GLY A 90 12.34 9.83 28.15
C GLY A 90 13.72 10.04 28.78
N LYS A 91 14.03 9.23 29.79
CA LYS A 91 15.21 9.34 30.66
C LYS A 91 16.01 8.04 30.75
N ALA A 92 15.46 6.92 30.29
CA ALA A 92 16.14 5.64 30.35
C ALA A 92 15.70 4.73 29.20
N SER A 93 16.48 3.68 28.97
CA SER A 93 16.07 2.56 28.12
C SER A 93 16.48 1.24 28.76
N LEU A 94 16.10 0.15 28.11
CA LEU A 94 16.49 -1.20 28.50
C LEU A 94 17.78 -1.62 27.80
N GLU A 95 18.86 -1.79 28.55
CA GLU A 95 20.08 -2.45 28.08
C GLU A 95 19.93 -3.97 28.17
N LEU A 96 20.20 -4.66 27.07
CA LEU A 96 20.18 -6.12 26.95
C LEU A 96 21.59 -6.59 26.60
N SER A 97 22.23 -7.30 27.53
CA SER A 97 23.60 -7.82 27.41
C SER A 97 23.65 -9.33 27.67
N GLY A 98 24.84 -9.95 27.55
CA GLY A 98 25.02 -11.40 27.74
C GLY A 98 25.09 -12.23 26.45
N GLY A 99 25.11 -11.56 25.29
CA GLY A 99 25.22 -12.19 23.97
C GLY A 99 23.85 -12.58 23.38
N PRO A 100 23.80 -13.60 22.50
CA PRO A 100 22.55 -14.00 21.86
C PRO A 100 21.54 -14.57 22.85
N GLY A 101 20.29 -14.12 22.77
CA GLY A 101 19.25 -14.54 23.69
C GLY A 101 17.86 -14.09 23.28
N ARG A 102 16.94 -14.13 24.25
CA ARG A 102 15.53 -13.84 24.02
C ARG A 102 14.96 -12.97 25.13
N MET A 103 14.21 -11.95 24.75
CA MET A 103 13.35 -11.15 25.63
C MET A 103 11.90 -11.35 25.22
N THR A 104 11.03 -11.72 26.15
CA THR A 104 9.59 -11.87 25.93
C THR A 104 8.82 -10.91 26.82
N ILE A 105 7.92 -10.13 26.22
CA ILE A 105 6.98 -9.25 26.91
C ILE A 105 5.61 -9.94 27.00
N LYS A 106 5.09 -10.05 28.22
CA LYS A 106 3.76 -10.61 28.49
C LYS A 106 2.70 -9.52 28.31
N LEU A 107 1.84 -9.66 27.31
CA LEU A 107 0.84 -8.63 26.98
C LEU A 107 -0.43 -8.71 27.83
N ALA A 108 -0.74 -9.86 28.42
CA ALA A 108 -1.98 -10.07 29.18
C ALA A 108 -2.16 -9.08 30.34
N SER A 109 -1.06 -8.69 31.00
CA SER A 109 -1.08 -7.71 32.08
C SER A 109 -1.06 -6.26 31.59
N LEU A 110 -0.63 -6.02 30.34
CA LEU A 110 -0.49 -4.68 29.76
C LEU A 110 -1.74 -4.19 29.02
N LEU A 111 -2.49 -5.11 28.40
CA LEU A 111 -3.66 -4.75 27.58
C LEU A 111 -4.99 -4.79 28.34
N GLY A 112 -4.97 -5.22 29.60
CA GLY A 112 -6.17 -5.45 30.41
C GLY A 112 -6.99 -6.66 29.94
N SER A 113 -7.84 -7.19 30.81
CA SER A 113 -8.59 -8.44 30.55
C SER A 113 -9.66 -8.34 29.45
N GLN A 114 -10.04 -7.11 29.04
CA GLN A 114 -11.08 -6.89 28.03
C GLN A 114 -10.54 -6.68 26.60
N SER A 115 -9.26 -6.39 26.44
CA SER A 115 -8.68 -6.12 25.12
C SER A 115 -8.22 -7.41 24.44
N ARG A 116 -8.85 -7.77 23.32
CA ARG A 116 -8.35 -8.86 22.47
C ARG A 116 -7.14 -8.36 21.69
N PHE A 117 -5.99 -9.01 21.82
CA PHE A 117 -4.81 -8.76 20.98
C PHE A 117 -4.88 -9.60 19.70
N PRO A 118 -4.71 -9.02 18.49
CA PRO A 118 -4.17 -7.68 18.22
C PRO A 118 -5.21 -6.55 18.20
N GLY A 119 -6.50 -6.87 18.21
CA GLY A 119 -7.57 -5.87 18.25
C GLY A 119 -7.56 -5.01 17.00
N GLU A 120 -7.46 -3.69 17.18
CA GLU A 120 -7.39 -2.72 16.09
C GLU A 120 -5.95 -2.36 15.68
N TRP A 121 -4.94 -2.90 16.38
CA TRP A 121 -3.54 -2.59 16.12
C TRP A 121 -3.01 -3.35 14.91
N ALA A 122 -2.38 -2.63 13.99
CA ALA A 122 -1.84 -3.20 12.76
C ALA A 122 -0.35 -3.57 12.89
N LEU A 123 0.40 -2.82 13.69
CA LEU A 123 1.81 -3.05 13.98
C LEU A 123 2.06 -3.11 15.49
N ALA A 124 3.09 -3.86 15.86
CA ALA A 124 3.70 -3.77 17.18
C ALA A 124 5.21 -3.86 17.09
N GLY A 125 5.94 -3.36 18.07
CA GLY A 125 7.39 -3.47 18.08
C GLY A 125 8.02 -2.51 19.05
N ALA A 126 9.35 -2.43 19.02
CA ALA A 126 10.11 -1.51 19.84
C ALA A 126 11.26 -0.90 19.03
N TYR A 127 11.87 0.15 19.54
CA TYR A 127 13.02 0.78 18.94
C TYR A 127 14.29 0.16 19.53
N PHE A 128 15.23 -0.18 18.65
CA PHE A 128 16.51 -0.76 19.06
C PHE A 128 17.69 0.05 18.58
N SER A 129 18.76 0.06 19.38
CA SER A 129 20.05 0.63 19.01
C SER A 129 21.17 -0.29 19.44
N SER A 130 22.31 -0.24 18.75
CA SER A 130 23.48 -1.08 19.04
C SER A 130 24.74 -0.44 18.47
N ASP A 131 25.85 -0.51 19.21
CA ASP A 131 27.14 0.00 18.72
C ASP A 131 27.85 -0.99 17.80
N SER A 132 27.32 -2.20 17.68
CA SER A 132 27.77 -3.24 16.76
C SER A 132 26.61 -3.72 15.87
N PRO A 133 26.88 -4.29 14.69
CA PRO A 133 25.84 -4.94 13.90
C PRO A 133 25.12 -6.01 14.74
N ALA A 134 23.79 -5.97 14.72
CA ALA A 134 22.96 -6.90 15.48
C ALA A 134 21.74 -7.28 14.64
N ARG A 135 21.26 -8.51 14.78
CA ARG A 135 20.04 -8.98 14.12
C ARG A 135 18.97 -9.24 15.16
N ILE A 136 17.85 -8.52 15.04
CA ILE A 136 16.72 -8.63 15.96
C ILE A 136 15.55 -9.25 15.20
N THR A 137 15.02 -10.36 15.71
CA THR A 137 13.80 -10.96 15.19
C THR A 137 12.67 -10.76 16.18
N VAL A 138 11.64 -10.04 15.78
CA VAL A 138 10.41 -9.87 16.54
C VAL A 138 9.41 -10.95 16.14
N VAL A 139 8.78 -11.56 17.13
CA VAL A 139 7.75 -12.60 16.99
C VAL A 139 6.56 -12.20 17.85
N ALA A 140 5.37 -12.18 17.28
CA ALA A 140 4.13 -11.93 18.03
C ALA A 140 3.30 -13.20 18.07
N HIS A 141 2.88 -13.59 19.28
CA HIS A 141 1.89 -14.63 19.50
C HIS A 141 0.55 -13.97 19.79
N LEU A 142 -0.44 -14.25 18.95
CA LEU A 142 -1.78 -13.68 19.05
C LEU A 142 -2.70 -14.55 19.90
N GLY A 143 -3.72 -13.92 20.49
CA GLY A 143 -4.81 -14.66 21.12
C GLY A 143 -5.52 -15.53 20.07
N GLY A 144 -5.62 -16.84 20.31
CA GLY A 144 -6.22 -17.78 19.35
C GLY A 144 -5.23 -18.52 18.44
N GLY A 145 -3.92 -18.48 18.74
CA GLY A 145 -2.93 -19.37 18.10
C GLY A 145 -2.35 -18.85 16.79
N GLY A 146 -2.61 -17.59 16.42
CA GLY A 146 -1.93 -16.94 15.30
C GLY A 146 -0.52 -16.48 15.67
N SER A 147 0.38 -16.41 14.69
CA SER A 147 1.69 -15.80 14.89
C SER A 147 2.16 -14.99 13.70
N ALA A 148 2.98 -13.98 13.98
CA ALA A 148 3.70 -13.20 12.98
C ALA A 148 5.18 -13.14 13.35
N ARG A 149 6.05 -12.86 12.37
CA ARG A 149 7.48 -12.67 12.59
C ARG A 149 8.06 -11.63 11.64
N ASN A 150 9.05 -10.87 12.10
CA ASN A 150 9.87 -10.01 11.25
C ASN A 150 11.31 -9.96 11.76
N THR A 151 12.30 -9.81 10.87
CA THR A 151 13.72 -9.73 11.22
C THR A 151 14.32 -8.45 10.66
N VAL A 152 14.97 -7.68 11.52
CA VAL A 152 15.63 -6.42 11.18
C VAL A 152 17.10 -6.50 11.56
N THR A 153 17.97 -5.96 10.71
CA THR A 153 19.41 -5.82 11.00
C THR A 153 19.69 -4.38 11.42
N LEU A 154 20.28 -4.21 12.59
CA LEU A 154 20.69 -2.92 13.12
C LEU A 154 22.06 -2.55 12.53
N ALA A 155 22.16 -1.33 12.01
CA ALA A 155 23.46 -0.73 11.69
C ALA A 155 24.18 -0.34 12.99
N PRO A 156 25.53 -0.42 13.04
CA PRO A 156 26.28 0.02 14.20
C PRO A 156 26.15 1.53 14.39
N GLY A 157 25.93 1.96 15.64
CA GLY A 157 25.96 3.36 16.06
C GLY A 157 24.74 3.78 16.90
N PRO A 158 24.66 5.06 17.29
CA PRO A 158 23.64 5.59 18.21
C PRO A 158 22.23 5.66 17.62
N ARG A 159 22.06 5.30 16.36
CA ARG A 159 20.77 5.40 15.67
C ARG A 159 19.78 4.39 16.25
N TRP A 160 18.59 4.88 16.58
CA TRP A 160 17.44 4.04 16.91
C TRP A 160 16.75 3.55 15.64
N THR A 161 16.48 2.26 15.57
CA THR A 161 15.86 1.58 14.43
C THR A 161 14.58 0.89 14.90
N PRO A 162 13.43 1.16 14.27
CA PRO A 162 12.18 0.48 14.62
C PRO A 162 12.25 -1.00 14.21
N VAL A 163 11.98 -1.90 15.15
CA VAL A 163 11.84 -3.33 14.91
C VAL A 163 10.36 -3.70 15.09
N MET A 164 9.61 -3.54 14.00
CA MET A 164 8.16 -3.70 13.97
C MET A 164 7.74 -5.02 13.34
N ILE A 165 6.61 -5.55 13.79
CA ILE A 165 5.93 -6.71 13.26
C ILE A 165 4.55 -6.33 12.73
N ASP A 166 4.16 -6.91 11.59
CA ASP A 166 2.81 -6.74 11.04
C ASP A 166 1.85 -7.75 11.69
N LEU A 167 1.02 -7.24 12.60
CA LEU A 167 0.00 -8.02 13.30
C LEU A 167 -1.17 -8.38 12.38
N SER A 168 -1.43 -7.56 11.37
CA SER A 168 -2.51 -7.81 10.42
C SER A 168 -2.18 -8.96 9.47
N ALA A 169 -0.90 -9.28 9.29
CA ALA A 169 -0.42 -10.37 8.44
C ALA A 169 -0.28 -11.71 9.20
N ALA A 170 -0.67 -11.78 10.47
CA ALA A 170 -0.49 -12.98 11.26
C ALA A 170 -1.26 -14.16 10.67
N GLU A 171 -0.54 -15.26 10.48
CA GLU A 171 -1.13 -16.50 10.00
C GLU A 171 -1.90 -17.12 11.15
N THR A 172 -3.23 -17.25 11.00
CA THR A 172 -4.02 -18.11 11.89
C THR A 172 -3.66 -19.55 11.58
N THR A 173 -3.01 -20.24 12.51
CA THR A 173 -2.75 -21.67 12.41
C THR A 173 -4.09 -22.38 12.21
N ARG A 174 -4.33 -22.93 11.00
CA ARG A 174 -5.60 -23.62 10.66
C ARG A 174 -5.82 -24.89 11.47
N ASP A 175 -4.79 -25.36 12.18
CA ASP A 175 -4.84 -26.51 13.09
C ASP A 175 -5.18 -26.08 14.53
N ALA A 176 -6.16 -25.19 14.71
CA ALA A 176 -6.76 -24.93 16.02
C ALA A 176 -7.39 -26.18 16.64
N SER A 177 -7.62 -27.23 15.84
CA SER A 177 -8.06 -28.57 16.27
C SER A 177 -6.92 -29.47 16.79
N GLN A 178 -5.64 -29.11 16.61
CA GLN A 178 -4.49 -29.83 17.17
C GLN A 178 -3.85 -29.14 18.38
N LEU A 179 -4.27 -27.91 18.71
CA LEU A 179 -4.00 -27.34 20.02
C LEU A 179 -4.86 -28.09 21.03
N SER A 180 -4.24 -29.07 21.70
CA SER A 180 -4.77 -29.75 22.88
C SER A 180 -5.50 -28.73 23.77
N ALA A 181 -6.65 -29.11 24.34
CA ALA A 181 -7.53 -28.26 25.14
C ALA A 181 -6.93 -27.66 26.44
N GLY A 182 -5.60 -27.59 26.56
CA GLY A 182 -4.88 -26.91 27.63
C GLY A 182 -4.13 -25.69 27.08
N GLU A 183 -4.61 -24.51 27.46
CA GLU A 183 -4.00 -23.18 27.28
C GLU A 183 -3.76 -22.70 25.83
N ALA A 184 -4.68 -21.87 25.33
CA ALA A 184 -4.34 -20.96 24.25
C ALA A 184 -3.12 -20.12 24.67
N PRO A 185 -2.08 -20.00 23.83
CA PRO A 185 -0.86 -19.30 24.20
C PRO A 185 -1.20 -17.86 24.60
N THR A 186 -0.69 -17.43 25.75
CA THR A 186 -0.88 -16.08 26.24
C THR A 186 -0.28 -15.08 25.25
N PRO A 187 -1.01 -14.02 24.85
CA PRO A 187 -0.50 -13.01 23.95
C PRO A 187 0.85 -12.45 24.42
N SER A 188 1.83 -12.43 23.52
CA SER A 188 3.18 -11.98 23.84
C SER A 188 3.91 -11.45 22.61
N ILE A 189 4.87 -10.56 22.85
CA ILE A 189 5.85 -10.10 21.86
C ILE A 189 7.22 -10.57 22.32
N THR A 190 7.93 -11.27 21.46
CA THR A 190 9.24 -11.84 21.73
C THR A 190 10.26 -11.26 20.77
N PHE A 191 11.37 -10.77 21.31
CA PHE A 191 12.54 -10.34 20.56
C PHE A 191 13.65 -11.38 20.73
N LEU A 192 14.06 -11.99 19.63
CA LEU A 192 15.24 -12.83 19.53
C LEU A 192 16.40 -11.93 19.12
N ILE A 193 17.42 -11.87 19.97
CA ILE A 193 18.55 -10.95 19.82
C ILE A 193 19.75 -11.80 19.45
N ASP A 194 20.28 -11.55 18.26
CA ASP A 194 21.49 -12.17 17.73
C ASP A 194 22.56 -11.09 17.62
N SER A 195 23.27 -10.87 18.74
CA SER A 195 24.32 -9.89 18.91
C SER A 195 25.35 -10.40 19.91
N ALA A 196 26.63 -10.13 19.66
CA ALA A 196 27.70 -10.35 20.64
C ALA A 196 27.87 -9.15 21.59
N ALA A 197 27.39 -7.96 21.20
CA ALA A 197 27.44 -6.74 21.99
C ALA A 197 26.09 -6.46 22.67
N ALA A 198 26.10 -5.55 23.65
CA ALA A 198 24.88 -5.04 24.24
C ALA A 198 24.01 -4.34 23.19
N VAL A 199 22.70 -4.48 23.32
CA VAL A 199 21.70 -3.75 22.53
C VAL A 199 20.78 -2.99 23.47
N TRP A 200 20.34 -1.82 23.06
CA TRP A 200 19.38 -1.01 23.80
C TRP A 200 18.01 -1.14 23.16
N CYS A 201 16.98 -1.30 23.97
CA CYS A 201 15.58 -1.39 23.57
C CYS A 201 14.81 -0.29 24.28
N ASP A 202 13.97 0.42 23.54
CA ASP A 202 13.14 1.50 24.06
C ASP A 202 11.78 1.51 23.37
N ASP A 203 10.78 2.12 24.00
CA ASP A 203 9.44 2.38 23.46
C ASP A 203 8.78 1.16 22.77
N LEU A 204 8.30 0.20 23.57
CA LEU A 204 7.42 -0.86 23.07
C LEU A 204 6.07 -0.26 22.69
N VAL A 205 5.76 -0.20 21.42
CA VAL A 205 4.58 0.49 20.88
C VAL A 205 3.65 -0.44 20.11
N LEU A 206 2.36 -0.11 20.17
CA LEU A 206 1.35 -0.59 19.23
C LEU A 206 0.96 0.56 18.32
N ILE A 207 0.83 0.28 17.02
CA ILE A 207 0.51 1.31 16.03
C ILE A 207 -0.64 0.82 15.16
N ASP A 208 -1.67 1.66 15.03
CA ASP A 208 -2.69 1.53 14.02
C ASP A 208 -2.38 2.56 12.93
N ASN A 209 -1.71 2.06 11.90
CA ASN A 209 -1.37 2.82 10.71
C ASN A 209 -2.39 2.61 9.57
N THR A 210 -3.63 2.22 9.91
CA THR A 210 -4.66 2.02 8.90
C THR A 210 -4.99 3.34 8.21
N GLN A 211 -4.73 3.41 6.91
CA GLN A 211 -5.04 4.57 6.07
C GLN A 211 -5.96 4.15 4.94
N TRP A 212 -7.21 4.62 4.98
CA TRP A 212 -8.17 4.38 3.91
C TRP A 212 -7.88 5.29 2.72
N LEU A 213 -7.70 4.68 1.56
CA LEU A 213 -7.54 5.37 0.28
C LEU A 213 -8.87 5.41 -0.48
N VAL A 214 -9.68 4.35 -0.34
CA VAL A 214 -11.02 4.23 -0.92
C VAL A 214 -11.92 3.52 0.08
N GLY A 215 -13.16 3.99 0.20
CA GLY A 215 -14.19 3.35 1.03
C GLY A 215 -13.75 3.26 2.48
N GLY A 216 -13.51 4.40 3.15
CA GLY A 216 -13.28 4.42 4.59
C GLY A 216 -14.56 4.21 5.40
N PRO A 217 -14.47 4.05 6.74
CA PRO A 217 -15.64 4.09 7.60
C PRO A 217 -16.36 5.43 7.42
N THR A 218 -17.67 5.37 7.17
CA THR A 218 -18.53 6.56 7.18
C THR A 218 -18.64 7.08 8.62
N THR A 219 -19.05 8.34 8.79
CA THR A 219 -19.31 8.93 10.12
C THR A 219 -20.34 8.16 10.95
N SER A 220 -21.17 7.32 10.32
CA SER A 220 -22.11 6.41 10.98
C SER A 220 -21.49 5.06 11.41
N GLY A 221 -20.18 4.86 11.22
CA GLY A 221 -19.45 3.64 11.60
C GLY A 221 -19.85 2.38 10.82
N THR A 222 -20.75 2.51 9.85
CA THR A 222 -21.30 1.41 9.06
C THR A 222 -20.93 1.61 7.61
N GLN A 223 -19.95 0.83 7.14
CA GLN A 223 -19.72 0.70 5.71
C GLN A 223 -20.96 0.12 5.06
N PRO A 224 -21.42 0.66 3.91
CA PRO A 224 -22.44 -0.02 3.14
C PRO A 224 -21.89 -1.41 2.78
N SER A 225 -22.61 -2.46 3.18
CA SER A 225 -22.21 -3.83 2.86
C SER A 225 -22.03 -3.98 1.35
N GLY A 226 -20.86 -4.44 0.92
CA GLY A 226 -20.54 -4.66 -0.49
C GLY A 226 -19.79 -3.54 -1.20
N THR A 227 -19.32 -2.51 -0.49
CA THR A 227 -18.45 -1.49 -1.10
C THR A 227 -17.01 -1.96 -1.20
N TRP A 228 -16.42 -1.83 -2.39
CA TRP A 228 -14.98 -1.92 -2.61
C TRP A 228 -14.21 -0.94 -1.73
N SER A 229 -13.06 -1.38 -1.23
CA SER A 229 -12.17 -0.57 -0.42
C SER A 229 -10.71 -0.84 -0.72
N VAL A 230 -9.91 0.21 -0.50
CA VAL A 230 -8.46 0.16 -0.63
C VAL A 230 -7.89 0.87 0.59
N ARG A 231 -7.04 0.18 1.34
CA ARG A 231 -6.40 0.76 2.52
C ARG A 231 -4.97 0.29 2.67
N ARG A 232 -4.12 1.13 3.25
CA ARG A 232 -2.86 0.68 3.84
C ARG A 232 -3.15 0.18 5.25
N GLN A 233 -2.62 -0.98 5.63
CA GLN A 233 -2.78 -1.55 6.95
C GLN A 233 -1.56 -2.43 7.25
N GLY A 234 -0.87 -2.14 8.35
CA GLY A 234 0.39 -2.80 8.68
C GLY A 234 1.46 -2.45 7.65
N MET A 235 2.15 -3.46 7.13
CA MET A 235 3.11 -3.29 6.03
C MET A 235 2.52 -3.71 4.68
N ASN A 236 1.19 -3.66 4.56
CA ASN A 236 0.46 -4.13 3.40
C ASN A 236 -0.51 -3.07 2.86
N ILE A 237 -0.84 -3.21 1.58
CA ILE A 237 -2.00 -2.60 0.96
C ILE A 237 -3.08 -3.69 0.84
N VAL A 238 -4.26 -3.42 1.36
CA VAL A 238 -5.41 -4.33 1.33
C VAL A 238 -6.44 -3.77 0.36
N CYS A 239 -6.80 -4.58 -0.62
CA CYS A 239 -7.85 -4.34 -1.60
C CYS A 239 -8.96 -5.34 -1.34
N ASP A 240 -10.15 -4.86 -0.99
CA ASP A 240 -11.24 -5.72 -0.52
C ASP A 240 -12.57 -5.29 -1.15
N ALA A 241 -13.27 -6.25 -1.76
CA ALA A 241 -14.67 -6.12 -2.14
C ALA A 241 -15.42 -7.26 -1.46
N PRO A 242 -16.15 -7.00 -0.35
CA PRO A 242 -16.80 -8.03 0.44
C PRO A 242 -17.63 -8.98 -0.43
N GLN A 243 -17.52 -10.29 -0.15
CA GLN A 243 -18.16 -11.38 -0.90
C GLN A 243 -17.63 -11.63 -2.32
N ARG A 244 -16.75 -10.76 -2.87
CA ARG A 244 -16.20 -10.90 -4.23
C ARG A 244 -14.74 -11.33 -4.23
N PHE A 245 -13.89 -10.56 -3.56
CA PHE A 245 -12.46 -10.84 -3.44
C PHE A 245 -11.80 -10.04 -2.32
N SER A 246 -10.67 -10.54 -1.83
CA SER A 246 -9.78 -9.84 -0.90
C SER A 246 -8.35 -10.17 -1.28
N ILE A 247 -7.52 -9.15 -1.51
CA ILE A 247 -6.10 -9.32 -1.82
C ILE A 247 -5.25 -8.40 -0.95
N ARG A 248 -4.14 -8.96 -0.48
CA ARG A 248 -3.14 -8.28 0.30
C ARG A 248 -1.86 -8.18 -0.53
N LEU A 249 -1.38 -6.95 -0.70
CA LEU A 249 -0.18 -6.63 -1.45
C LEU A 249 0.89 -6.14 -0.46
N PRO A 250 2.08 -6.76 -0.40
CA PRO A 250 3.15 -6.25 0.44
C PRO A 250 3.55 -4.86 -0.07
N ALA A 251 3.55 -3.87 0.81
CA ALA A 251 3.94 -2.52 0.47
C ALA A 251 5.47 -2.40 0.34
N ALA A 252 5.97 -1.32 -0.24
CA ALA A 252 7.42 -1.09 -0.38
C ALA A 252 8.16 -1.08 0.96
N GLU A 253 7.46 -0.77 2.06
CA GLU A 253 7.96 -0.83 3.43
C GLU A 253 8.14 -2.27 3.94
N ALA A 254 7.33 -3.24 3.44
CA ALA A 254 7.46 -4.65 3.79
C ALA A 254 8.60 -5.34 3.03
N LEU A 255 8.77 -5.02 1.74
CA LEU A 255 9.70 -5.73 0.85
C LEU A 255 10.35 -4.74 -0.11
N ALA A 256 11.62 -4.97 -0.44
CA ALA A 256 12.36 -4.16 -1.42
C ALA A 256 11.69 -4.11 -2.82
N GLN A 257 10.82 -5.09 -3.13
CA GLN A 257 10.03 -5.14 -4.37
C GLN A 257 8.52 -5.03 -4.08
N GLY A 258 8.18 -4.39 -2.96
CA GLY A 258 6.80 -4.16 -2.56
C GLY A 258 6.10 -3.14 -3.47
N TRP A 259 4.80 -3.07 -3.32
CA TRP A 259 3.91 -2.25 -4.13
C TRP A 259 3.78 -0.84 -3.57
N CYS A 260 3.84 0.14 -4.47
CA CYS A 260 3.52 1.54 -4.24
C CYS A 260 2.16 1.84 -4.89
N VAL A 261 1.31 2.59 -4.21
CA VAL A 261 0.03 3.04 -4.79
C VAL A 261 0.28 4.23 -5.71
N GLU A 262 -0.09 4.09 -6.99
CA GLU A 262 -0.07 5.19 -7.96
C GLU A 262 -1.39 5.96 -7.97
N GLU A 263 -2.50 5.22 -7.84
CA GLU A 263 -3.86 5.73 -7.96
C GLU A 263 -4.80 4.83 -7.15
N ALA A 264 -5.77 5.40 -6.46
CA ALA A 264 -6.86 4.63 -5.86
C ALA A 264 -8.14 5.49 -5.86
N ASN A 265 -9.23 4.95 -6.41
CA ASN A 265 -10.53 5.59 -6.50
C ASN A 265 -11.66 4.54 -6.46
N ALA A 266 -12.91 4.99 -6.58
CA ALA A 266 -14.06 4.10 -6.49
C ALA A 266 -14.21 3.11 -7.66
N LEU A 267 -13.51 3.30 -8.79
CA LEU A 267 -13.52 2.33 -9.90
C LEU A 267 -12.33 1.38 -9.87
N ARG A 268 -11.14 1.85 -9.51
CA ARG A 268 -9.92 1.03 -9.51
C ARG A 268 -8.83 1.54 -8.57
N ALA A 269 -7.82 0.70 -8.37
CA ALA A 269 -6.52 1.10 -7.87
C ALA A 269 -5.41 0.63 -8.82
N ARG A 270 -4.36 1.45 -8.94
CA ARG A 270 -3.15 1.15 -9.70
C ARG A 270 -1.94 1.18 -8.78
N PHE A 271 -1.04 0.24 -9.02
CA PHE A 271 0.17 0.04 -8.24
C PHE A 271 1.35 -0.14 -9.17
N SER A 272 2.51 0.27 -8.69
CA SER A 272 3.81 -0.01 -9.31
C SER A 272 4.79 -0.54 -8.26
N ALA A 273 5.82 -1.25 -8.69
CA ALA A 273 6.93 -1.62 -7.82
C ALA A 273 8.24 -1.15 -8.45
N GLU A 274 9.09 -0.45 -7.68
CA GLU A 274 10.34 0.18 -8.13
C GLU A 274 11.42 -0.82 -8.64
N SER A 275 11.12 -2.12 -8.65
CA SER A 275 12.02 -3.15 -9.19
C SER A 275 12.37 -2.90 -10.66
N ALA A 276 13.55 -3.38 -11.09
CA ALA A 276 14.13 -3.23 -12.43
C ALA A 276 13.27 -3.74 -13.62
N ARG A 277 12.04 -4.23 -13.38
CA ARG A 277 11.13 -4.77 -14.39
C ARG A 277 9.85 -3.96 -14.59
N ASN A 278 9.73 -2.74 -14.03
CA ASN A 278 8.52 -1.89 -14.16
C ASN A 278 7.24 -2.68 -13.90
N ARG A 279 7.16 -3.35 -12.74
CA ARG A 279 5.99 -4.15 -12.40
C ARG A 279 4.80 -3.23 -12.17
N THR A 280 3.67 -3.54 -12.79
CA THR A 280 2.43 -2.77 -12.70
C THR A 280 1.27 -3.68 -12.35
N LEU A 281 0.33 -3.14 -11.57
CA LEU A 281 -0.90 -3.84 -11.22
C LEU A 281 -2.06 -2.86 -11.26
N ALA A 282 -3.10 -3.20 -12.00
CA ALA A 282 -4.39 -2.52 -11.92
C ALA A 282 -5.43 -3.49 -11.35
N ILE A 283 -6.18 -3.06 -10.34
CA ILE A 283 -7.30 -3.81 -9.75
C ILE A 283 -8.55 -2.94 -9.83
N TYR A 284 -9.60 -3.46 -10.45
CA TYR A 284 -10.91 -2.81 -10.49
C TYR A 284 -11.79 -3.25 -9.32
N HIS A 285 -12.75 -2.40 -8.95
CA HIS A 285 -13.67 -2.61 -7.83
C HIS A 285 -14.47 -3.91 -7.89
N ASP A 286 -14.58 -4.49 -9.09
CA ASP A 286 -15.31 -5.73 -9.34
C ASP A 286 -14.45 -6.99 -9.30
N GLY A 287 -13.13 -6.87 -9.20
CA GLY A 287 -12.19 -7.99 -9.12
C GLY A 287 -11.50 -8.33 -10.43
N ARG A 288 -11.69 -7.55 -11.49
CA ARG A 288 -10.78 -7.62 -12.64
C ARG A 288 -9.42 -7.12 -12.20
N SER A 289 -8.36 -7.85 -12.54
CA SER A 289 -7.01 -7.36 -12.32
C SER A 289 -6.07 -7.66 -13.47
N PHE A 290 -5.11 -6.77 -13.67
CA PHE A 290 -4.15 -6.79 -14.77
C PHE A 290 -2.75 -6.70 -14.16
N TRP A 291 -1.98 -7.77 -14.30
CA TRP A 291 -0.64 -7.93 -13.72
C TRP A 291 0.38 -7.85 -14.84
N ASP A 292 1.16 -6.78 -14.89
CA ASP A 292 2.18 -6.58 -15.92
C ASP A 292 1.62 -6.69 -17.35
N GLY A 293 0.35 -6.29 -17.53
CA GLY A 293 -0.36 -6.43 -18.80
C GLY A 293 -1.17 -7.70 -18.95
N GLU A 294 -1.04 -8.69 -18.07
CA GLU A 294 -1.82 -9.93 -18.15
C GLU A 294 -3.10 -9.87 -17.33
N PHE A 295 -4.24 -10.17 -17.93
CA PHE A 295 -5.49 -10.33 -17.20
C PHE A 295 -5.45 -11.56 -16.26
N ARG A 296 -5.60 -11.31 -14.95
CA ARG A 296 -5.68 -12.34 -13.90
C ARG A 296 -6.83 -11.99 -12.94
N PRO A 297 -8.04 -12.56 -13.12
CA PRO A 297 -9.18 -12.18 -12.30
C PRO A 297 -9.05 -12.64 -10.83
N LEU A 298 -9.40 -11.74 -9.91
CA LEU A 298 -9.47 -12.01 -8.47
C LEU A 298 -10.83 -12.58 -8.04
N CYS A 299 -11.90 -12.25 -8.77
CA CYS A 299 -13.24 -12.75 -8.49
C CYS A 299 -13.50 -14.08 -9.23
N PRO A 300 -14.07 -15.11 -8.57
CA PRO A 300 -14.40 -16.39 -9.21
C PRO A 300 -15.35 -16.27 -10.41
N GLU A 301 -16.26 -15.29 -10.41
CA GLU A 301 -17.20 -15.04 -11.52
C GLU A 301 -16.48 -14.82 -12.86
N PHE A 302 -15.35 -14.11 -12.83
CA PHE A 302 -14.57 -13.81 -14.03
C PHE A 302 -13.62 -14.94 -14.43
N GLN A 303 -13.27 -15.84 -13.49
CA GLN A 303 -12.51 -17.05 -13.80
C GLN A 303 -13.34 -18.05 -14.61
N ALA A 304 -14.66 -18.06 -14.38
CA ALA A 304 -15.58 -18.98 -15.03
C ALA A 304 -15.97 -18.56 -16.47
N ASP A 305 -15.86 -17.28 -16.83
CA ASP A 305 -16.25 -16.77 -18.15
C ASP A 305 -15.02 -16.44 -19.02
N PRO A 306 -14.71 -17.27 -20.04
CA PRO A 306 -13.54 -17.08 -20.90
C PRO A 306 -13.61 -15.81 -21.77
N ASN A 307 -14.79 -15.21 -21.92
CA ASN A 307 -14.95 -13.99 -22.72
C ASN A 307 -14.10 -12.84 -22.18
N TRP A 308 -13.86 -12.77 -20.86
CA TRP A 308 -13.00 -11.73 -20.27
C TRP A 308 -11.56 -11.82 -20.76
N THR A 309 -10.98 -13.02 -20.72
CA THR A 309 -9.63 -13.27 -21.22
C THR A 309 -9.58 -13.04 -22.72
N GLN A 310 -10.56 -13.51 -23.48
CA GLN A 310 -10.58 -13.33 -24.93
C GLN A 310 -10.77 -11.86 -25.35
N GLN A 311 -11.56 -11.08 -24.61
CA GLN A 311 -11.72 -9.64 -24.83
C GLN A 311 -10.41 -8.91 -24.59
N HIS A 312 -9.68 -9.28 -23.54
CA HIS A 312 -8.38 -8.69 -23.26
C HIS A 312 -7.35 -8.99 -24.36
N LEU A 313 -7.38 -10.19 -24.94
CA LEU A 313 -6.51 -10.58 -26.07
C LEU A 313 -6.95 -9.99 -27.42
N SER A 314 -8.22 -9.62 -27.55
CA SER A 314 -8.83 -9.11 -28.78
C SER A 314 -9.78 -7.96 -28.45
N PRO A 315 -9.23 -6.80 -28.04
CA PRO A 315 -10.03 -5.66 -27.62
C PRO A 315 -10.86 -5.11 -28.79
N ALA A 316 -11.93 -4.40 -28.46
CA ALA A 316 -12.79 -3.73 -29.42
C ALA A 316 -12.00 -2.68 -30.22
N LEU A 317 -12.41 -2.47 -31.47
CA LEU A 317 -11.97 -1.30 -32.23
C LEU A 317 -12.73 -0.07 -31.72
N ILE A 318 -12.02 1.02 -31.50
CA ILE A 318 -12.61 2.33 -31.25
C ILE A 318 -12.48 3.18 -32.51
N GLU A 319 -13.56 3.84 -32.91
CA GLU A 319 -13.54 4.85 -33.98
C GLU A 319 -13.93 6.20 -33.39
N ILE A 320 -13.18 7.25 -33.73
CA ILE A 320 -13.38 8.62 -33.23
C ILE A 320 -13.27 9.56 -34.42
N ASP A 321 -14.20 10.51 -34.53
CA ASP A 321 -14.05 11.62 -35.47
C ASP A 321 -12.79 12.44 -35.11
N PRO A 322 -11.82 12.60 -36.02
CA PRO A 322 -10.61 13.36 -35.76
C PRO A 322 -10.85 14.80 -35.29
N ALA A 323 -12.00 15.41 -35.62
CA ALA A 323 -12.38 16.73 -35.14
C ALA A 323 -12.77 16.74 -33.65
N MET A 324 -13.18 15.60 -33.10
CA MET A 324 -13.60 15.46 -31.70
C MET A 324 -12.50 14.88 -30.80
N GLY A 325 -11.56 14.11 -31.35
CA GLY A 325 -10.47 13.54 -30.58
C GLY A 325 -9.69 12.48 -31.32
N ARG A 326 -8.91 11.69 -30.56
CA ARG A 326 -8.14 10.56 -31.07
C ARG A 326 -7.87 9.52 -29.99
N ILE A 327 -7.46 8.33 -30.43
CA ILE A 327 -7.01 7.25 -29.55
C ILE A 327 -5.53 7.46 -29.21
N ASP A 328 -5.16 7.30 -27.94
CA ASP A 328 -3.77 7.36 -27.48
C ASP A 328 -3.07 6.01 -27.58
N ARG A 329 -2.55 5.72 -28.77
CA ARG A 329 -1.78 4.51 -29.09
C ARG A 329 -0.32 4.54 -28.61
N ARG A 330 0.09 5.60 -27.91
CA ARG A 330 1.48 5.77 -27.45
C ARG A 330 1.60 5.65 -25.95
N SER A 331 0.55 5.15 -25.31
CA SER A 331 0.53 5.00 -23.88
C SER A 331 1.49 3.91 -23.41
N LEU A 332 2.18 4.17 -22.30
CA LEU A 332 3.01 3.14 -21.68
C LEU A 332 2.11 1.97 -21.26
N GLY A 333 2.37 0.77 -21.78
CA GLY A 333 1.56 -0.43 -21.52
C GLY A 333 0.46 -0.71 -22.54
N ASP A 334 0.41 0.00 -23.67
CA ASP A 334 -0.26 -0.42 -24.92
C ASP A 334 0.78 -1.15 -25.79
N ALA A 335 0.78 -2.48 -25.70
CA ALA A 335 1.84 -3.33 -26.23
C ALA A 335 1.80 -3.43 -27.76
N ASN A 336 0.62 -3.31 -28.35
CA ASN A 336 0.39 -3.52 -29.78
C ASN A 336 0.01 -2.23 -30.54
N ASN A 337 -0.06 -1.08 -29.85
CA ASN A 337 -0.45 0.23 -30.35
C ASN A 337 -1.88 0.26 -30.94
N ASP A 338 -2.81 -0.54 -30.40
CA ASP A 338 -4.21 -0.53 -30.84
C ASP A 338 -5.09 0.47 -30.08
N GLY A 339 -4.58 1.03 -28.97
CA GLY A 339 -5.27 1.98 -28.10
C GLY A 339 -5.89 1.38 -26.85
N TYR A 340 -5.86 0.06 -26.70
CA TYR A 340 -6.17 -0.65 -25.48
C TYR A 340 -4.88 -0.85 -24.69
N ASN A 341 -4.83 -0.27 -23.48
CA ASN A 341 -3.67 -0.40 -22.61
C ASN A 341 -3.81 -1.67 -21.78
N GLU A 342 -3.05 -2.71 -22.12
CA GLU A 342 -3.12 -4.01 -21.46
C GLU A 342 -2.73 -3.92 -19.98
N SER A 343 -1.73 -3.08 -19.64
CA SER A 343 -1.29 -2.90 -18.24
C SER A 343 -2.36 -2.33 -17.31
N ARG A 344 -3.32 -1.58 -17.88
CA ARG A 344 -4.41 -0.92 -17.15
C ARG A 344 -5.77 -1.54 -17.42
N GLY A 345 -5.90 -2.36 -18.47
CA GLY A 345 -7.16 -2.95 -18.90
C GLY A 345 -8.19 -1.92 -19.41
N CYS A 346 -7.76 -0.83 -20.04
CA CYS A 346 -8.64 0.28 -20.46
C CYS A 346 -8.25 0.88 -21.82
N TYR A 347 -9.21 1.49 -22.51
CA TYR A 347 -8.96 2.28 -23.72
C TYR A 347 -8.53 3.70 -23.36
N ARG A 348 -7.52 4.26 -24.03
CA ARG A 348 -7.06 5.64 -23.78
C ARG A 348 -7.44 6.56 -24.92
N LEU A 349 -8.20 7.59 -24.59
CA LEU A 349 -8.72 8.58 -25.54
C LEU A 349 -8.22 9.98 -25.18
N ILE A 350 -8.05 10.83 -26.18
CA ILE A 350 -7.69 12.25 -26.02
C ILE A 350 -8.77 13.07 -26.71
N ALA A 351 -9.52 13.85 -25.93
CA ALA A 351 -10.50 14.79 -26.47
C ALA A 351 -9.80 15.99 -27.12
N ALA A 352 -10.38 16.49 -28.22
CA ALA A 352 -9.95 17.73 -28.88
C ALA A 352 -10.70 18.97 -28.34
N GLY A 353 -11.77 18.78 -27.56
CA GLY A 353 -12.62 19.85 -27.05
C GLY A 353 -13.61 19.38 -25.98
N PRO A 354 -14.73 20.10 -25.76
CA PRO A 354 -15.70 19.80 -24.72
C PRO A 354 -16.61 18.60 -25.05
N ARG A 355 -16.59 18.09 -26.28
CA ARG A 355 -17.37 16.94 -26.75
C ARG A 355 -16.43 15.89 -27.33
N LEU A 356 -16.69 14.63 -26.99
CA LEU A 356 -16.03 13.47 -27.57
C LEU A 356 -17.10 12.43 -27.92
N GLU A 357 -17.09 11.94 -29.15
CA GLU A 357 -17.94 10.83 -29.57
C GLU A 357 -17.08 9.72 -30.16
N CYS A 358 -17.35 8.49 -29.75
CA CYS A 358 -16.67 7.34 -30.29
C CYS A 358 -17.60 6.15 -30.47
N THR A 359 -17.36 5.36 -31.50
CA THR A 359 -18.05 4.09 -31.73
C THR A 359 -17.18 2.95 -31.21
N LEU A 360 -17.75 2.15 -30.30
CA LEU A 360 -17.14 0.92 -29.80
C LEU A 360 -17.59 -0.22 -30.71
N ILE A 361 -16.65 -0.90 -31.36
CA ILE A 361 -16.91 -1.99 -32.31
C ILE A 361 -16.31 -3.28 -31.74
N PRO A 362 -17.12 -4.14 -31.07
CA PRO A 362 -16.67 -5.45 -30.62
C PRO A 362 -16.07 -6.26 -31.77
N ARG A 363 -15.00 -7.01 -31.49
CA ARG A 363 -14.33 -7.88 -32.48
C ARG A 363 -14.82 -9.32 -32.35
N SER A 364 -13.95 -10.21 -31.88
CA SER A 364 -14.22 -11.64 -31.77
C SER A 364 -15.14 -12.00 -30.61
N VAL A 365 -15.23 -11.13 -29.60
CA VAL A 365 -16.11 -11.31 -28.44
C VAL A 365 -16.82 -10.01 -28.09
N PRO A 366 -17.98 -10.09 -27.42
CA PRO A 366 -18.64 -8.94 -26.84
C PRO A 366 -17.71 -8.18 -25.90
N LEU A 367 -17.89 -6.85 -25.85
CA LEU A 367 -17.18 -5.98 -24.93
C LEU A 367 -17.94 -5.91 -23.59
N MET A 368 -17.32 -6.45 -22.54
CA MET A 368 -17.81 -6.56 -21.18
C MET A 368 -17.22 -5.44 -20.32
N ARG A 369 -18.09 -4.60 -19.76
CA ARG A 369 -17.77 -3.50 -18.83
C ARG A 369 -16.50 -2.71 -19.16
N ALA A 370 -16.34 -2.29 -20.41
CA ALA A 370 -15.12 -1.58 -20.82
C ALA A 370 -14.88 -0.33 -20.00
N VAL A 371 -13.61 -0.03 -19.76
CA VAL A 371 -13.18 1.19 -19.10
C VAL A 371 -12.44 2.07 -20.09
N LEU A 372 -12.75 3.36 -20.07
CA LEU A 372 -12.10 4.39 -20.88
C LEU A 372 -11.42 5.41 -19.97
N GLU A 373 -10.17 5.76 -20.30
CA GLU A 373 -9.48 6.94 -19.77
C GLU A 373 -9.54 8.04 -20.82
N VAL A 374 -10.16 9.17 -20.50
CA VAL A 374 -10.31 10.29 -21.42
C VAL A 374 -9.54 11.50 -20.89
N ALA A 375 -8.45 11.83 -21.58
CA ALA A 375 -7.64 13.02 -21.30
C ALA A 375 -8.17 14.25 -22.06
N ASN A 376 -7.76 15.44 -21.62
CA ASN A 376 -8.01 16.74 -22.26
C ASN A 376 -9.49 17.16 -22.37
N LEU A 377 -10.41 16.53 -21.63
CA LEU A 377 -11.74 17.11 -21.44
C LEU A 377 -11.64 18.34 -20.53
N PRO A 378 -12.29 19.47 -20.87
CA PRO A 378 -12.36 20.65 -20.00
C PRO A 378 -12.83 20.30 -18.59
N PRO A 379 -12.41 21.06 -17.57
CA PRO A 379 -12.91 20.87 -16.20
C PRO A 379 -14.42 21.10 -16.17
N GLY A 380 -15.11 20.41 -15.26
CA GLY A 380 -16.58 20.48 -15.14
C GLY A 380 -17.21 19.09 -15.01
N GLN A 381 -18.53 19.10 -14.82
CA GLN A 381 -19.32 17.86 -14.85
C GLN A 381 -19.35 17.33 -16.28
N VAL A 382 -19.18 16.01 -16.43
CA VAL A 382 -19.23 15.36 -17.74
C VAL A 382 -20.46 14.49 -17.81
N LEU A 383 -21.33 14.79 -18.78
CA LEU A 383 -22.42 13.91 -19.15
C LEU A 383 -21.87 12.80 -20.04
N VAL A 384 -22.00 11.55 -19.60
CA VAL A 384 -21.59 10.37 -20.36
C VAL A 384 -22.84 9.59 -20.74
N SER A 385 -22.99 9.27 -22.03
CA SER A 385 -24.12 8.50 -22.53
C SER A 385 -23.70 7.40 -23.50
N LEU A 386 -24.28 6.21 -23.33
CA LEU A 386 -24.12 5.05 -24.21
C LEU A 386 -25.45 4.82 -24.93
N GLU A 387 -25.50 5.05 -26.24
CA GLU A 387 -26.73 5.03 -27.04
C GLU A 387 -27.86 5.89 -26.45
N GLY A 388 -27.50 7.08 -25.96
CA GLY A 388 -28.44 8.03 -25.35
C GLY A 388 -28.87 7.67 -23.92
N ARG A 389 -28.39 6.56 -23.35
CA ARG A 389 -28.61 6.20 -21.94
C ARG A 389 -27.48 6.73 -21.07
N LEU A 390 -27.82 7.32 -19.92
CA LEU A 390 -26.83 7.85 -18.98
C LEU A 390 -25.93 6.73 -18.44
N VAL A 391 -24.63 6.97 -18.41
CA VAL A 391 -23.64 6.13 -17.73
C VAL A 391 -23.32 6.76 -16.38
N GLU A 392 -23.67 6.06 -15.29
CA GLU A 392 -23.51 6.58 -13.92
C GLU A 392 -22.07 6.50 -13.41
N GLN A 393 -21.28 5.55 -13.94
CA GLN A 393 -19.94 5.25 -13.44
C GLN A 393 -18.88 6.05 -14.20
N ALA A 394 -18.77 7.34 -13.85
CA ALA A 394 -17.72 8.22 -14.33
C ALA A 394 -17.06 8.99 -13.17
N ILE A 395 -15.73 9.02 -13.15
CA ILE A 395 -14.95 9.69 -12.10
C ILE A 395 -13.87 10.54 -12.76
N ARG A 396 -13.80 11.82 -12.40
CA ARG A 396 -12.67 12.68 -12.79
C ARG A 396 -11.54 12.55 -11.77
N LEU A 397 -10.36 12.21 -12.25
CA LEU A 397 -9.14 12.09 -11.46
C LEU A 397 -8.53 13.48 -11.16
N PRO A 398 -7.63 13.58 -10.15
CA PRO A 398 -6.98 14.83 -9.79
C PRO A 398 -6.17 15.49 -10.92
N ASP A 399 -5.68 14.71 -11.87
CA ASP A 399 -4.96 15.18 -13.06
C ASP A 399 -5.89 15.70 -14.19
N GLY A 400 -7.21 15.65 -13.97
CA GLY A 400 -8.23 16.04 -14.93
C GLY A 400 -8.67 14.92 -15.87
N THR A 401 -8.02 13.77 -15.88
CA THR A 401 -8.44 12.60 -16.68
C THR A 401 -9.80 12.10 -16.21
N LEU A 402 -10.69 11.76 -17.14
CA LEU A 402 -11.97 11.13 -16.82
C LEU A 402 -11.87 9.61 -16.98
N LEU A 403 -12.18 8.86 -15.93
CA LEU A 403 -12.43 7.43 -16.00
C LEU A 403 -13.91 7.17 -16.21
N VAL A 404 -14.24 6.34 -17.19
CA VAL A 404 -15.61 5.93 -17.50
C VAL A 404 -15.68 4.42 -17.55
N GLU A 405 -16.54 3.81 -16.74
CA GLU A 405 -16.90 2.40 -16.85
C GLU A 405 -18.22 2.26 -17.59
N LEU A 406 -18.23 1.53 -18.70
CA LEU A 406 -19.43 1.26 -19.46
C LEU A 406 -20.26 0.15 -18.80
N PRO A 407 -21.58 0.29 -18.69
CA PRO A 407 -22.42 -0.76 -18.14
C PRO A 407 -22.63 -1.90 -19.15
N GLY A 408 -22.73 -3.13 -18.62
CA GLY A 408 -23.23 -4.27 -19.36
C GLY A 408 -22.29 -4.85 -20.43
N ARG A 409 -22.93 -5.52 -21.40
CA ARG A 409 -22.32 -6.26 -22.52
C ARG A 409 -22.68 -5.55 -23.83
N ILE A 410 -21.67 -5.22 -24.63
CA ILE A 410 -21.82 -4.60 -25.94
C ILE A 410 -21.44 -5.64 -27.00
N ASP A 411 -22.42 -6.06 -27.80
CA ASP A 411 -22.28 -7.12 -28.81
C ASP A 411 -22.34 -6.62 -30.26
N ARG A 412 -22.55 -5.31 -30.44
CA ARG A 412 -22.63 -4.63 -31.74
C ARG A 412 -21.94 -3.26 -31.68
N PRO A 413 -21.71 -2.60 -32.83
CA PRO A 413 -21.28 -1.21 -32.84
C PRO A 413 -22.21 -0.33 -32.00
N THR A 414 -21.64 0.38 -31.04
CA THR A 414 -22.38 1.16 -30.04
C THR A 414 -21.72 2.52 -29.86
N LEU A 415 -22.53 3.57 -29.93
CA LEU A 415 -22.08 4.96 -29.81
C LEU A 415 -21.97 5.38 -28.34
N LEU A 416 -20.81 5.89 -27.95
CA LEU A 416 -20.54 6.57 -26.69
C LEU A 416 -20.36 8.07 -26.94
N SER A 417 -21.07 8.91 -26.18
CA SER A 417 -20.97 10.37 -26.24
C SER A 417 -20.63 10.94 -24.88
N LEU A 418 -19.61 11.79 -24.83
CA LEU A 418 -19.14 12.50 -23.64
C LEU A 418 -19.24 14.01 -23.90
N ARG A 419 -19.78 14.75 -22.94
CA ARG A 419 -19.91 16.21 -23.01
C ARG A 419 -19.59 16.86 -21.67
N ALA A 420 -18.54 17.67 -21.63
CA ALA A 420 -18.25 18.56 -20.51
C ALA A 420 -19.22 19.76 -20.53
N GLN A 421 -19.76 20.11 -19.37
CA GLN A 421 -20.68 21.24 -19.16
C GLN A 421 -20.00 22.49 -18.66
#